data_AF-A0A6C0E302-F1
#
_entry.id   AF-A0A6C0E302-F1
#
_cell.length_a   1.000
_cell.length_b   1.000
_cell.length_c   1.000
_cell.angle_alpha   90.00
_cell.angle_beta   90.00
_cell.angle_gamma   90.00
#
_symmetry.space_group_name_H-M   'P 1'
#
loop_
_entity.id
_entity.type
_entity.pdbx_description
1 polymer ?
#
loop_
_entity_poly.entity_id
_entity_poly.type
_entity_poly.pdbx_seq_one_letter_code
_entity_poly.pdbx_strand_id
1 'polypeptide(L)'
;MIGYTYYYNTINTINTINTIQSFNYKNMNDVCSANSKCEMRSKNMNLSLCISRVMNHITKDVIKDVINDIGLGEISHIDIINKNNNHDGYNVVFIHFKQWFDNENSSKAMERLSSGKDIKVIYDFPWFWKLTPNKSKYHF
;
A
#
# COMPACT_ATOMS: atom_id res chain seq x y z
N MET A 1 22.80 15.92 -20.72
CA MET A 1 22.55 14.49 -20.42
C MET A 1 21.60 14.38 -19.22
N ILE A 2 20.35 14.81 -19.38
CA ILE A 2 19.30 14.73 -18.35
C ILE A 2 18.02 14.49 -19.14
N GLY A 3 17.38 13.32 -19.02
CA GLY A 3 16.17 13.06 -19.81
C GLY A 3 15.65 11.63 -19.86
N TYR A 4 16.43 10.61 -19.47
CA TYR A 4 15.97 9.22 -19.60
C TYR A 4 15.39 8.63 -18.31
N THR A 5 15.80 9.08 -17.11
CA THR A 5 15.35 8.46 -15.84
C THR A 5 13.90 8.76 -15.45
N TYR A 6 13.35 9.93 -15.78
CA TYR A 6 11.95 10.25 -15.45
C TYR A 6 10.94 9.55 -16.36
N TYR A 7 11.29 9.33 -17.64
CA TYR A 7 10.36 8.76 -18.62
C TYR A 7 10.14 7.25 -18.43
N TYR A 8 11.15 6.51 -17.97
CA TYR A 8 11.00 5.08 -17.66
C TYR A 8 10.13 4.83 -16.41
N ASN A 9 10.16 5.73 -15.42
CA ASN A 9 9.32 5.58 -14.21
C ASN A 9 7.83 5.77 -14.52
N THR A 10 7.44 6.76 -15.33
CA THR A 10 6.01 6.99 -15.65
C THR A 10 5.41 5.88 -16.51
N ILE A 11 6.17 5.29 -17.45
CA ILE A 11 5.67 4.22 -18.33
C ILE A 11 5.45 2.91 -17.55
N ASN A 12 6.29 2.62 -16.54
CA ASN A 12 6.09 1.45 -15.68
C ASN A 12 4.88 1.61 -14.75
N THR A 13 4.55 2.83 -14.29
CA THR A 13 3.32 3.09 -13.53
C THR A 13 2.06 2.85 -14.37
N ILE A 14 2.06 3.28 -15.64
CA ILE A 14 0.92 3.07 -16.56
C ILE A 14 0.72 1.59 -16.89
N ASN A 15 1.82 0.82 -17.05
CA ASN A 15 1.72 -0.62 -17.32
C ASN A 15 1.29 -1.45 -16.09
N THR A 16 1.49 -0.93 -14.88
CA THR A 16 1.05 -1.61 -13.64
C THR A 16 -0.47 -1.50 -13.44
N ILE A 17 -1.10 -0.41 -13.90
CA ILE A 17 -2.56 -0.27 -13.91
C ILE A 17 -3.21 -1.33 -14.83
N ASN A 18 -2.54 -1.68 -15.94
CA ASN A 18 -3.07 -2.64 -16.91
C ASN A 18 -2.94 -4.12 -16.51
N THR A 19 -2.23 -4.45 -15.41
CA THR A 19 -2.10 -5.85 -14.96
C THR A 19 -3.19 -6.24 -13.93
N ILE A 20 -4.10 -5.33 -13.60
CA ILE A 20 -5.28 -5.65 -12.77
C ILE A 20 -6.39 -6.36 -13.58
N GLN A 21 -6.28 -6.49 -14.90
CA GLN A 21 -7.33 -7.15 -15.69
C GLN A 21 -7.06 -8.64 -15.94
N SER A 22 -7.66 -9.49 -15.09
CA SER A 22 -8.71 -10.44 -15.51
C SER A 22 -8.87 -11.56 -14.47
N PHE A 23 -10.02 -11.61 -13.78
CA PHE A 23 -10.77 -12.87 -13.60
C PHE A 23 -12.20 -12.54 -13.11
N ASN A 24 -13.16 -12.80 -14.01
CA ASN A 24 -14.62 -12.91 -13.85
C ASN A 24 -15.47 -11.65 -13.61
N TYR A 25 -15.82 -10.99 -14.71
CA TYR A 25 -17.10 -10.32 -14.86
C TYR A 25 -18.21 -11.36 -15.09
N LYS A 26 -19.05 -11.62 -14.07
CA LYS A 26 -20.39 -12.17 -14.26
C LYS A 26 -21.39 -11.49 -13.34
N ASN A 27 -22.43 -10.96 -13.98
CA ASN A 27 -23.70 -10.42 -13.48
C ASN A 27 -23.68 -9.12 -12.67
N MET A 28 -23.77 -8.03 -13.43
CA MET A 28 -24.48 -6.83 -13.04
C MET A 28 -25.98 -7.12 -13.18
N ASN A 29 -26.65 -7.45 -12.08
CA ASN A 29 -28.09 -7.38 -11.85
C ASN A 29 -28.35 -7.78 -10.40
N ASP A 30 -28.27 -6.81 -9.49
CA ASP A 30 -29.18 -6.72 -8.34
C ASP A 30 -29.29 -5.24 -7.94
N VAL A 31 -30.51 -4.74 -8.10
CA VAL A 31 -30.92 -3.34 -7.94
C VAL A 31 -31.02 -2.99 -6.45
N CYS A 32 -30.69 -1.72 -6.18
CA CYS A 32 -30.85 -1.00 -4.92
C CYS A 32 -32.08 -1.42 -4.07
N SER A 33 -31.90 -1.48 -2.75
CA SER A 33 -32.99 -1.19 -1.80
C SER A 33 -32.55 -0.09 -0.84
N ALA A 34 -33.35 0.98 -0.84
CA ALA A 34 -33.24 2.12 0.03
C ALA A 34 -33.37 1.74 1.52
N ASN A 35 -32.83 2.63 2.35
CA ASN A 35 -33.03 2.75 3.80
C ASN A 35 -32.50 1.63 4.68
N SER A 36 -31.23 1.77 5.07
CA SER A 36 -30.81 1.66 6.46
C SER A 36 -29.58 2.52 6.60
N LYS A 37 -29.64 3.54 7.46
CA LYS A 37 -28.52 4.30 8.04
C LYS A 37 -27.17 3.66 7.69
N CYS A 38 -26.34 4.34 6.89
CA CYS A 38 -24.94 3.94 6.70
C CYS A 38 -24.26 4.09 8.06
N GLU A 39 -24.47 3.12 8.94
CA GLU A 39 -23.62 2.88 10.07
C GLU A 39 -22.26 2.60 9.46
N MET A 40 -21.42 3.64 9.47
CA MET A 40 -19.98 3.49 9.45
C MET A 40 -19.66 2.51 10.55
N ARG A 41 -19.60 1.22 10.18
CA ARG A 41 -19.14 0.17 11.06
C ARG A 41 -17.70 0.53 11.35
N SER A 42 -17.48 1.15 12.50
CA SER A 42 -16.18 1.42 13.12
C SER A 42 -15.51 0.09 13.39
N LYS A 43 -15.10 -0.59 12.33
CA LYS A 43 -14.01 -1.54 12.36
C LYS A 43 -12.83 -0.66 12.72
N ASN A 44 -12.19 -0.92 13.87
CA ASN A 44 -10.92 -0.29 14.22
C ASN A 44 -9.92 -0.69 13.13
N MET A 45 -9.93 0.05 12.02
CA MET A 45 -9.02 -0.13 10.90
C MET A 45 -7.71 0.45 11.39
N ASN A 46 -6.71 -0.42 11.57
CA ASN A 46 -5.38 0.05 11.85
C ASN A 46 -4.95 0.99 10.72
N LEU A 47 -4.76 2.27 11.03
CA LEU A 47 -4.24 3.28 10.12
C LEU A 47 -2.72 3.09 9.88
N SER A 48 -2.20 1.90 10.14
CA SER A 48 -0.77 1.62 10.06
C SER A 48 -0.51 0.36 9.28
N LEU A 49 0.41 0.44 8.33
CA LEU A 49 0.92 -0.69 7.55
C LEU A 49 2.37 -0.97 7.91
N CYS A 50 2.79 -2.22 7.68
CA CYS A 50 4.17 -2.66 7.87
C CYS A 50 4.73 -3.24 6.57
N ILE A 51 5.94 -2.81 6.22
CA ILE A 51 6.80 -3.42 5.22
C ILE A 51 7.94 -4.12 5.96
N SER A 52 7.92 -5.45 5.97
CA SER A 52 8.82 -6.25 6.83
C SER A 52 10.27 -6.26 6.37
N ARG A 53 10.55 -5.94 5.10
CA ARG A 53 11.90 -5.93 4.54
C ARG A 53 12.03 -4.86 3.48
N VAL A 54 12.78 -3.83 3.81
CA VAL A 54 13.21 -2.77 2.91
C VAL A 54 14.74 -2.75 2.93
N MET A 55 15.38 -2.61 1.77
CA MET A 55 16.84 -2.55 1.70
C MET A 55 17.35 -1.26 2.36
N ASN A 56 18.49 -1.34 3.06
CA ASN A 56 19.01 -0.22 3.86
C ASN A 56 19.33 1.05 3.05
N HIS A 57 19.60 0.92 1.75
CA HIS A 57 19.88 2.07 0.88
C HIS A 57 18.62 2.82 0.44
N ILE A 58 17.42 2.26 0.66
CA ILE A 58 16.17 2.89 0.26
C ILE A 58 15.79 3.93 1.31
N THR A 59 15.63 5.18 0.87
CA THR A 59 15.35 6.31 1.74
C THR A 59 13.86 6.42 2.09
N LYS A 60 13.56 7.18 3.15
CA LYS A 60 12.19 7.48 3.57
C LYS A 60 11.38 8.16 2.47
N ASP A 61 12.00 9.02 1.67
CA ASP A 61 11.34 9.74 0.59
C ASP A 61 10.92 8.79 -0.54
N VAL A 62 11.80 7.85 -0.93
CA VAL A 62 11.45 6.83 -1.94
C VAL A 62 10.28 5.98 -1.47
N ILE A 63 10.27 5.57 -0.19
CA ILE A 63 9.13 4.82 0.38
C ILE A 63 7.87 5.66 0.32
N LYS A 64 7.95 6.94 0.71
CA LYS A 64 6.82 7.86 0.73
C LYS A 64 6.22 8.03 -0.67
N ASP A 65 7.06 8.21 -1.69
CA ASP A 65 6.63 8.39 -3.08
C ASP A 65 5.90 7.15 -3.59
N VAL A 66 6.49 5.96 -3.42
CA VAL A 66 5.86 4.69 -3.82
C VAL A 66 4.50 4.48 -3.14
N ILE A 67 4.38 4.85 -1.86
CA ILE A 67 3.12 4.69 -1.11
C ILE A 67 2.08 5.75 -1.49
N ASN A 68 2.50 6.96 -1.85
CA ASN A 68 1.58 7.97 -2.38
C ASN A 68 1.05 7.56 -3.75
N ASP A 69 1.90 7.01 -4.62
CA ASP A 69 1.55 6.60 -5.99
C ASP A 69 0.45 5.52 -6.02
N ILE A 70 0.45 4.58 -5.07
CA ILE A 70 -0.61 3.56 -4.96
C ILE A 70 -1.95 4.13 -4.45
N GLY A 71 -1.95 5.34 -3.87
CA GLY A 71 -3.17 6.07 -3.52
C GLY A 71 -4.01 5.44 -2.41
N LEU A 72 -3.38 4.86 -1.38
CA LEU A 72 -4.11 4.24 -0.27
C LEU A 72 -4.67 5.24 0.75
N GLY A 73 -3.95 6.32 1.02
CA GLY A 73 -4.33 7.28 2.05
C GLY A 73 -3.31 8.39 2.25
N GLU A 74 -3.67 9.36 3.09
CA GLU A 74 -2.79 10.46 3.47
C GLU A 74 -1.80 9.97 4.53
N ILE A 75 -0.50 9.97 4.21
CA ILE A 75 0.55 9.57 5.15
C ILE A 75 0.70 10.64 6.24
N SER A 76 0.62 10.22 7.50
CA SER A 76 0.98 11.00 8.69
C SER A 76 2.50 11.04 8.86
N HIS A 77 3.11 9.87 9.05
CA HIS A 77 4.56 9.69 9.20
C HIS A 77 4.97 8.26 8.86
N ILE A 78 6.28 8.04 8.80
CA ILE A 78 6.90 6.75 8.48
C ILE A 78 8.03 6.51 9.48
N ASP A 79 8.00 5.37 10.13
CA ASP A 79 9.02 4.91 11.07
C ASP A 79 9.85 3.81 10.43
N ILE A 80 11.16 3.95 10.55
CA ILE A 80 12.13 3.03 9.94
C ILE A 80 12.94 2.44 11.08
N ILE A 81 12.72 1.16 11.36
CA ILE A 81 13.50 0.40 12.31
C ILE A 81 14.61 -0.32 11.54
N ASN A 82 15.84 0.14 11.74
CA ASN A 82 16.99 -0.53 11.16
C ASN A 82 17.28 -1.85 11.90
N LYS A 83 17.34 -2.94 11.13
CA LYS A 83 17.80 -4.27 11.57
C LYS A 83 19.18 -4.52 10.97
N ASN A 84 20.19 -3.92 11.58
CA ASN A 84 21.59 -4.18 11.25
C ASN A 84 22.02 -5.54 11.78
N ASN A 85 21.93 -6.56 10.92
CA ASN A 85 22.57 -7.85 11.11
C ASN A 85 23.69 -7.98 10.06
N ASN A 86 24.89 -7.47 10.36
CA ASN A 86 26.08 -7.52 9.48
C ASN A 86 25.74 -7.29 7.98
N HIS A 87 26.34 -8.06 7.06
CA HIS A 87 26.36 -7.87 5.60
C HIS A 87 24.97 -7.82 4.92
N ASP A 88 23.90 -8.24 5.61
CA ASP A 88 22.53 -8.35 5.07
C ASP A 88 21.51 -7.51 5.86
N GLY A 89 21.93 -6.32 6.30
CA GLY A 89 21.05 -5.40 7.01
C GLY A 89 19.81 -5.02 6.19
N TYR A 90 18.67 -4.94 6.87
CA TYR A 90 17.41 -4.47 6.28
C TYR A 90 16.68 -3.56 7.26
N ASN A 91 15.78 -2.76 6.72
CA ASN A 91 14.87 -1.93 7.50
C ASN A 91 13.51 -2.61 7.57
N VAL A 92 12.86 -2.50 8.74
CA VAL A 92 11.43 -2.72 8.90
C VAL A 92 10.77 -1.35 8.91
N VAL A 93 9.78 -1.15 8.05
CA VAL A 93 9.14 0.16 7.88
C VAL A 93 7.70 0.08 8.33
N PHE A 94 7.28 1.06 9.12
CA PHE A 94 5.90 1.28 9.51
C PHE A 94 5.40 2.57 8.88
N ILE A 95 4.23 2.53 8.27
CA ILE A 95 3.62 3.66 7.57
C ILE A 95 2.33 3.97 8.30
N HIS A 96 2.23 5.17 8.83
CA HIS A 96 1.08 5.63 9.61
C HIS A 96 0.31 6.63 8.75
N PHE A 97 -0.97 6.35 8.52
CA PHE A 97 -1.89 7.21 7.77
C PHE A 97 -2.65 8.12 8.73
N LYS A 98 -2.90 9.36 8.30
CA LYS A 98 -3.90 10.22 8.96
C LYS A 98 -5.30 9.70 8.67
N GLN A 99 -5.52 9.32 7.41
CA GLN A 99 -6.77 8.75 6.91
C GLN A 99 -6.52 7.92 5.65
N TRP A 100 -7.39 6.94 5.42
CA TRP A 100 -7.49 6.27 4.12
C TRP A 100 -8.25 7.15 3.14
N PHE A 101 -7.94 7.03 1.85
CA PHE A 101 -8.71 7.72 0.82
C PHE A 101 -10.02 6.98 0.54
N ASP A 102 -11.04 7.72 0.12
CA ASP A 102 -12.29 7.16 -0.39
C ASP A 102 -12.15 6.89 -1.90
N ASN A 103 -11.45 5.82 -2.23
CA ASN A 103 -11.25 5.39 -3.61
C ASN A 103 -11.20 3.86 -3.72
N GLU A 104 -11.25 3.36 -4.95
CA GLU A 104 -11.30 1.93 -5.24
C GLU A 104 -10.03 1.19 -4.77
N ASN A 105 -8.85 1.78 -4.95
CA ASN A 105 -7.58 1.17 -4.55
C ASN A 105 -7.51 0.99 -3.02
N SER A 106 -7.83 2.04 -2.28
CA SER A 106 -7.92 2.06 -0.82
C SER A 106 -8.95 1.04 -0.32
N SER A 107 -10.13 0.98 -0.93
CA SER A 107 -11.19 0.04 -0.54
C SER A 107 -10.78 -1.42 -0.75
N LYS A 108 -10.19 -1.75 -1.91
CA LYS A 108 -9.67 -3.09 -2.21
C LYS A 108 -8.51 -3.48 -1.29
N ALA A 109 -7.60 -2.55 -1.04
CA ALA A 109 -6.50 -2.73 -0.10
C ALA A 109 -7.04 -3.06 1.30
N MET A 110 -7.97 -2.26 1.78
CA MET A 110 -8.56 -2.38 3.11
C MET A 110 -9.36 -3.68 3.28
N GLU A 111 -10.12 -4.11 2.26
CA GLU A 111 -10.80 -5.41 2.22
C GLU A 111 -9.79 -6.56 2.29
N ARG A 112 -8.75 -6.50 1.46
CA ARG A 112 -7.73 -7.55 1.40
C ARG A 112 -6.97 -7.67 2.72
N LEU A 113 -6.54 -6.55 3.30
CA LEU A 113 -5.87 -6.50 4.60
C LEU A 113 -6.78 -6.99 5.72
N SER A 114 -8.05 -6.59 5.68
CA SER A 114 -9.11 -7.04 6.60
C SER A 114 -9.34 -8.55 6.56
N SER A 115 -9.11 -9.19 5.42
CA SER A 115 -9.21 -10.65 5.25
C SER A 115 -7.96 -11.41 5.76
N GLY A 116 -7.00 -10.72 6.36
CA GLY A 116 -5.74 -11.30 6.84
C GLY A 116 -4.71 -11.54 5.74
N LYS A 117 -4.95 -11.03 4.53
CA LYS A 117 -4.03 -11.12 3.38
C LYS A 117 -3.12 -9.89 3.32
N ASP A 118 -2.09 -9.98 2.50
CA ASP A 118 -1.13 -8.91 2.20
C ASP A 118 -1.35 -8.27 0.83
N ILE A 119 -0.80 -7.06 0.69
CA ILE A 119 -0.75 -6.31 -0.57
C ILE A 119 0.68 -6.37 -1.12
N LYS A 120 0.80 -6.60 -2.42
CA LYS A 120 2.08 -6.58 -3.14
C LYS A 120 2.21 -5.24 -3.87
N VAL A 121 3.29 -4.51 -3.60
CA VAL A 121 3.60 -3.23 -4.26
C VAL A 121 4.92 -3.36 -4.98
N ILE A 122 4.91 -3.23 -6.31
CA ILE A 122 6.12 -3.27 -7.13
C ILE A 122 6.71 -1.86 -7.11
N TYR A 123 7.92 -1.70 -6.60
CA TYR A 123 8.62 -0.40 -6.57
C TYR A 123 9.68 -0.30 -7.66
N ASP A 124 10.28 -1.43 -8.06
CA ASP A 124 11.24 -1.53 -9.16
C ASP A 124 11.20 -2.96 -9.71
N PHE A 125 10.65 -3.18 -10.90
CA PHE A 125 10.42 -4.54 -11.40
C PHE A 125 11.73 -5.32 -11.56
N PRO A 126 11.84 -6.58 -11.06
CA PRO A 126 10.77 -7.43 -10.51
C PRO A 126 10.60 -7.34 -8.99
N TRP A 127 11.31 -6.43 -8.32
CA TRP A 127 11.29 -6.23 -6.88
C TRP A 127 9.98 -5.62 -6.39
N PHE A 128 9.53 -6.12 -5.24
CA PHE A 128 8.29 -5.70 -4.64
C PHE A 128 8.39 -5.72 -3.12
N TRP A 129 7.54 -4.92 -2.49
CA TRP A 129 7.27 -4.97 -1.07
C TRP A 129 5.96 -5.68 -0.78
N LYS A 130 5.95 -6.37 0.36
CA LYS A 130 4.76 -6.96 0.94
C LYS A 130 4.29 -6.06 2.08
N LEU A 131 3.11 -5.51 1.93
CA LEU A 131 2.46 -4.67 2.93
C LEU A 131 1.48 -5.51 3.73
N THR A 132 1.57 -5.41 5.05
CA THR A 132 0.67 -6.08 5.99
C THR A 132 0.10 -5.07 6.98
N PRO A 133 -1.04 -5.37 7.63
CA PRO A 133 -1.50 -4.53 8.74
C PRO A 133 -0.40 -4.47 9.80
N ASN A 134 -0.19 -3.31 10.42
CA ASN A 134 0.71 -3.23 11.54
C ASN A 134 0.20 -4.14 12.69
N LYS A 135 1.06 -5.06 13.14
CA LYS A 135 0.80 -6.00 14.24
C LYS A 135 1.61 -5.65 15.50
N SER A 136 2.39 -4.57 15.49
CA SER A 136 3.16 -4.18 16.67
C SER A 136 2.20 -3.80 17.80
N LYS A 137 2.46 -4.32 19.00
CA LYS A 137 1.77 -3.89 20.22
C LYS A 137 2.14 -2.46 20.63
N TYR A 138 3.28 -1.99 20.15
CA TYR A 138 3.76 -0.64 20.40
C TYR A 138 3.29 0.28 19.30
N HIS A 139 2.84 1.48 19.69
CA HIS A 139 2.66 2.61 18.81
C HIS A 139 4.06 3.17 18.52
N PHE A 140 4.69 2.63 17.48
CA PHE A 140 5.83 3.30 16.86
C PHE A 140 5.32 4.48 16.04
#